data_AF-A0A951K3F8-F1
#
_entry.id   AF-A0A951K3F8-F1
#
_cell.length_a   1.000
_cell.length_b   1.000
_cell.length_c   1.000
_cell.angle_alpha   90.00
_cell.angle_beta   90.00
_cell.angle_gamma   90.00
#
_symmetry.space_group_name_H-M   'P 1'
#
loop_
_entity.id
_entity.type
_entity.pdbx_description
1 polymer ?
#
loop_
_entity_poly.entity_id
_entity_poly.type
_entity_poly.pdbx_seq_one_letter_code
_entity_poly.pdbx_strand_id
1 'polypeptide(L)' 'FAGLSGEVDPLTGDQPDSGGTFTEPALPVRRRHRGLPNFVTTRGGGYFFLPGLRALRWIGSL' A
#
# COMPACT_ATOMS: atom_id res chain seq x y z
N PHE A 1 -7.23 10.73 -2.67
CA PHE A 1 -6.27 11.19 -1.64
C PHE A 1 -5.47 12.36 -2.20
N ALA A 2 -4.96 13.29 -1.38
CA ALA A 2 -4.14 14.44 -1.81
C ALA A 2 -4.71 15.26 -2.99
N GLY A 3 -6.04 15.46 -3.05
CA GLY A 3 -6.70 16.20 -4.14
C GLY A 3 -6.86 15.41 -5.46
N LEU A 4 -6.38 14.17 -5.52
CA LEU A 4 -6.63 13.25 -6.64
C LEU A 4 -7.93 12.46 -6.40
N SER A 5 -8.78 12.40 -7.43
CA SER A 5 -10.07 11.71 -7.43
C SER A 5 -9.98 10.39 -8.18
N GLY A 6 -10.29 9.28 -7.51
CA GLY A 6 -10.37 7.95 -8.14
C GLY A 6 -9.02 7.34 -8.51
N GLU A 7 -7.92 7.85 -7.95
CA GLU A 7 -6.58 7.28 -8.13
C GLU A 7 -6.15 6.57 -6.85
N VAL A 8 -5.51 5.41 -7.05
CA VAL A 8 -4.91 4.56 -6.03
C VAL A 8 -3.40 4.77 -6.09
N ASP A 9 -2.69 4.58 -4.97
CA ASP A 9 -1.23 4.62 -4.98
C ASP A 9 -0.68 3.66 -6.05
N PRO A 10 0.16 4.13 -7.00
CA PRO A 10 0.56 3.33 -8.16
C PRO A 10 1.49 2.16 -7.81
N LEU A 11 2.06 2.13 -6.61
CA LEU A 11 3.04 1.13 -6.20
C LEU A 11 2.47 0.16 -5.16
N THR A 12 1.88 0.68 -4.08
CA THR A 12 1.44 -0.14 -2.94
C THR A 12 -0.07 -0.34 -2.87
N GLY A 13 -0.84 0.46 -3.61
CA GLY A 13 -2.29 0.35 -3.60
C GLY A 13 -2.79 -0.73 -4.54
N ASP A 14 -3.89 -1.37 -4.15
CA ASP A 14 -4.52 -2.42 -4.94
C ASP A 14 -5.30 -1.81 -6.12
N GLN A 15 -4.81 -2.07 -7.34
CA GLN A 15 -5.43 -1.56 -8.56
C GLN A 15 -6.69 -2.36 -8.89
N PRO A 16 -7.75 -1.71 -9.44
CA PRO A 16 -8.92 -2.42 -9.93
C PRO A 16 -8.53 -3.36 -11.08
N ASP A 17 -9.33 -4.41 -11.32
CA ASP A 17 -9.08 -5.38 -12.42
C ASP A 17 -9.04 -4.72 -13.82
N SER A 18 -9.72 -3.59 -13.98
CA SER A 18 -9.69 -2.77 -15.20
C SER A 18 -8.41 -1.93 -15.36
N GLY A 19 -7.51 -1.97 -14.37
CA GLY A 19 -6.26 -1.25 -14.30
C GLY A 19 -6.38 0.15 -13.70
N GLY A 20 -5.35 0.54 -12.96
CA GLY A 20 -5.23 1.81 -12.25
C GLY A 20 -5.05 3.04 -13.13
N THR A 21 -5.16 4.22 -12.51
CA THR A 21 -4.78 5.50 -13.11
C THR A 21 -3.77 6.22 -12.24
N PHE A 22 -2.70 6.73 -12.86
CA PHE A 22 -1.69 7.56 -12.23
C PHE A 22 -1.50 8.87 -13.00
N THR A 23 -1.64 9.99 -12.30
CA THR A 23 -1.41 11.32 -12.86
C THR A 23 -0.01 11.84 -12.54
N GLU A 24 0.81 12.01 -13.58
CA GLU A 24 2.11 12.65 -13.54
C GLU A 24 1.96 14.18 -13.73
N PRO A 25 2.43 15.01 -12.79
CA PRO A 25 2.48 16.47 -12.97
C PRO A 25 3.33 16.85 -14.17
N ALA A 26 2.77 17.63 -15.10
CA ALA A 26 3.44 18.10 -16.31
C ALA A 26 2.85 19.44 -16.77
N LEU A 27 3.59 20.17 -17.61
CA LEU A 27 3.17 21.43 -18.22
C LEU A 27 3.04 21.27 -19.75
N PRO A 28 2.05 21.91 -20.40
CA PRO A 28 0.97 22.73 -19.82
C PRO A 28 -0.19 21.91 -19.23
N VAL A 29 -0.24 20.61 -19.54
CA VAL A 29 -1.31 19.70 -19.10
C VAL A 29 -0.67 18.47 -18.47
N ARG A 30 -1.24 18.04 -17.34
CA ARG A 30 -0.88 16.78 -16.65
C ARG A 30 -0.97 15.57 -17.57
N ARG A 31 -0.10 14.58 -17.38
CA ARG A 31 -0.14 13.30 -18.09
C ARG A 31 -0.86 12.27 -17.23
N ARG A 32 -1.82 11.53 -17.81
CA ARG A 32 -2.51 10.43 -17.12
C ARG A 32 -2.13 9.10 -17.75
N HIS A 33 -1.56 8.23 -16.95
CA HIS A 33 -1.27 6.84 -17.28
C HIS A 33 -2.46 5.99 -16.85
N ARG A 34 -2.97 5.12 -17.72
CA ARG A 34 -4.14 4.26 -17.47
C ARG A 34 -3.77 2.79 -17.65
N GLY A 35 -4.57 1.88 -17.10
CA GLY A 35 -4.33 0.45 -17.23
C GLY A 35 -3.13 -0.01 -16.39
N LEU A 36 -2.82 0.71 -15.31
CA LEU A 36 -1.71 0.32 -14.43
C LEU A 36 -2.04 -1.03 -13.77
N PRO A 37 -1.17 -2.04 -13.92
CA PRO A 37 -1.32 -3.29 -13.18
C PRO A 37 -0.85 -3.11 -11.73
N ASN A 38 -1.15 -4.10 -10.90
CA ASN A 38 -0.45 -4.27 -9.62
C ASN A 38 1.01 -4.66 -9.87
N PHE A 39 1.96 -3.83 -9.43
CA PHE A 39 3.39 -4.15 -9.47
C PHE A 39 3.86 -4.92 -8.21
N VAL A 40 3.07 -4.87 -7.14
CA VAL A 40 3.34 -5.52 -5.85
C VAL A 40 2.18 -6.44 -5.51
N THR A 41 2.47 -7.64 -5.00
CA THR A 41 1.45 -8.59 -4.55
C THR A 41 1.71 -8.97 -3.09
N THR A 42 0.80 -8.58 -2.20
CA THR A 42 0.82 -9.04 -0.81
C THR A 42 0.52 -10.54 -0.77
N ARG A 43 1.52 -11.34 -0.39
CA ARG A 43 1.35 -12.80 -0.25
C ARG A 43 0.83 -13.24 1.12
N GLY A 44 0.82 -12.33 2.10
CA GLY A 44 0.39 -12.58 3.46
C GLY A 44 0.95 -11.53 4.42
N GLY A 45 0.44 -11.52 5.64
CA GLY A 45 0.86 -10.62 6.70
C GLY A 45 0.21 -10.99 8.03
N GLY A 46 0.77 -10.49 9.12
CA GLY A 46 0.23 -10.70 10.46
C GLY A 46 0.42 -9.45 11.32
N TYR A 47 -0.55 -9.21 12.19
CA TYR A 47 -0.45 -8.18 13.21
C TYR A 47 -0.07 -8.85 14.52
N PHE A 48 1.00 -8.37 15.14
CA PHE A 48 1.55 -8.94 16.36
C PHE A 48 1.64 -7.87 17.44
N PHE A 49 1.54 -8.32 18.69
CA PHE A 49 1.83 -7.50 19.85
C PHE A 49 3.25 -7.80 20.35
N LEU A 50 4.02 -6.76 20.66
CA LEU A 50 5.32 -6.90 21.31
C LEU A 50 5.17 -6.66 22.82
N PRO A 51 5.11 -7.71 23.65
CA PRO A 51 4.94 -7.55 25.09
C PRO A 51 6.19 -6.97 25.77
N GLY A 52 5.99 -6.34 26.93
CA GLY A 52 7.08 -5.81 27.74
C GLY A 52 7.98 -6.91 28.32
N LEU A 53 9.19 -6.53 28.74
CA LEU A 53 10.24 -7.47 29.19
C LEU A 53 9.79 -8.40 30.33
N ARG A 54 8.95 -7.92 31.27
CA ARG A 54 8.42 -8.76 32.36
C ARG A 54 7.54 -9.90 31.85
N ALA A 55 6.66 -9.60 30.89
CA ALA A 55 5.78 -10.61 30.29
C ALA A 55 6.57 -11.60 29.44
N LEU A 56 7.57 -11.13 28.67
CA LEU A 56 8.48 -12.03 27.93
C LEU A 56 9.22 -13.00 28.84
N ARG A 57 9.75 -12.52 29.97
CA ARG A 57 10.44 -13.39 30.95
C ARG A 57 9.51 -14.44 31.55
N TRP A 58 8.27 -14.07 31.86
CA TRP A 58 7.28 -15.01 32.39
C TRP A 58 6.87 -16.07 31.34
N ILE A 59 6.63 -15.67 30.09
CA ILE A 59 6.30 -16.60 29.00
C ILE A 59 7.46 -17.55 28.71
N GLY A 60 8.69 -17.04 28.68
CA GLY A 60 9.89 -17.81 28.35
C GLY A 60 10.45 -18.67 29.48
N SER A 61 9.91 -18.57 30.69
CA SER A 61 10.32 -19.41 31.84
C SER A 61 9.42 -20.63 32.07
N LEU A 62 8.59 -20.99 31.08
CA LEU A 62 7.81 -22.23 31.09
C LEU A 62 8.69 -23.45 30.83
#